data_AF-A0A399X3S9-F1
#
_entry.id   AF-A0A399X3S9-F1
#
_cell.length_a   1.000
_cell.length_b   1.000
_cell.length_c   1.000
_cell.angle_alpha   90.00
_cell.angle_beta   90.00
_cell.angle_gamma   90.00
#
_symmetry.space_group_name_H-M   'P 1'
#
loop_
_entity.id
_entity.type
_entity.pdbx_description
1 polymer ?
#
loop_
_entity_poly.entity_id
_entity_poly.type
_entity_poly.pdbx_seq_one_letter_code
_entity_poly.pdbx_strand_id
1 'polypeptide(L)'
;MSSTKRKPTMLEIAFAQAVKSIYVRFWRQVAAALGVVLGIAFFASVRTSQALTHLAPSGTADAEWATRLNWLSALSLVMCLVGISNSMLMSVTERYREIGTLKCLGASDRFVVFVFFLEALVLGVLASLVGTILGIGVAIGARAISDSVPDAPDVILAALRVGGISMLVGVALTVVASVLPAMQAARMPAAAALRVEV
;
A
#
# COMPACT_ATOMS: atom_id res chain seq x y z
N MET A 1 -41.84 -16.80 29.37
CA MET A 1 -41.29 -15.48 28.97
C MET A 1 -40.75 -15.57 27.55
N SER A 2 -41.60 -15.30 26.55
CA SER A 2 -41.19 -15.27 25.14
C SER A 2 -40.67 -13.88 24.78
N SER A 3 -39.37 -13.76 24.52
CA SER A 3 -38.76 -12.54 23.97
C SER A 3 -39.27 -12.30 22.55
N THR A 4 -40.10 -11.29 22.38
CA THR A 4 -40.60 -10.83 21.08
C THR A 4 -39.47 -10.08 20.37
N LYS A 5 -38.64 -10.78 19.58
CA LYS A 5 -37.69 -10.11 18.68
C LYS A 5 -38.47 -9.26 17.68
N ARG A 6 -38.36 -7.93 17.79
CA ARG A 6 -38.88 -6.99 16.77
C ARG A 6 -38.29 -7.36 15.41
N LYS A 7 -39.14 -7.45 14.39
CA LYS A 7 -38.67 -7.53 13.00
C LYS A 7 -37.99 -6.20 12.66
N PRO A 8 -36.79 -6.23 12.06
CA PRO A 8 -36.08 -5.00 11.73
C PRO A 8 -36.88 -4.19 10.72
N THR A 9 -36.87 -2.87 10.88
CA THR A 9 -37.52 -1.93 9.97
C THR A 9 -36.76 -1.86 8.63
N MET A 10 -37.44 -1.48 7.54
CA MET A 10 -36.80 -1.29 6.22
C MET A 10 -35.57 -0.36 6.31
N LEU A 11 -35.63 0.65 7.18
CA LEU A 11 -34.55 1.61 7.39
C LEU A 11 -33.34 0.98 8.11
N GLU A 12 -33.57 0.08 9.06
CA GLU A 12 -32.51 -0.69 9.73
C GLU A 12 -31.81 -1.66 8.76
N ILE A 13 -32.56 -2.31 7.87
CA ILE A 13 -31.98 -3.23 6.88
C ILE A 13 -31.12 -2.47 5.86
N ALA A 14 -31.64 -1.35 5.33
CA ALA A 14 -30.92 -0.51 4.39
C ALA A 14 -29.65 0.10 5.02
N PHE A 15 -29.76 0.61 6.25
CA PHE A 15 -28.62 1.16 6.98
C PHE A 15 -27.55 0.09 7.26
N ALA A 16 -27.96 -1.11 7.71
CA ALA A 16 -27.04 -2.21 7.95
C ALA A 16 -26.30 -2.65 6.67
N GLN A 17 -26.97 -2.66 5.52
CA GLN A 17 -26.34 -2.97 4.24
C GLN A 17 -25.33 -1.90 3.80
N ALA A 18 -25.67 -0.61 3.95
CA ALA A 18 -24.78 0.50 3.64
C ALA A 18 -23.54 0.51 4.55
N VAL A 19 -23.71 0.27 5.85
CA VAL A 19 -22.57 0.18 6.79
C VAL A 19 -21.69 -1.01 6.43
N LYS A 20 -22.26 -2.16 6.09
CA LYS A 20 -21.52 -3.37 5.72
C LYS A 20 -20.65 -3.14 4.47
N SER A 21 -21.15 -2.45 3.45
CA SER A 21 -20.37 -2.16 2.23
C SER A 21 -19.21 -1.20 2.51
N ILE A 22 -19.43 -0.16 3.31
CA ILE A 22 -18.38 0.77 3.75
C ILE A 22 -17.29 0.02 4.52
N TYR A 23 -17.68 -0.89 5.42
CA TYR A 23 -16.74 -1.64 6.25
C TYR A 23 -15.84 -2.55 5.42
N VAL A 24 -16.40 -3.29 4.46
CA VAL A 24 -15.64 -4.17 3.57
C VAL A 24 -14.64 -3.37 2.72
N ARG A 25 -15.06 -2.22 2.19
CA ARG A 25 -14.21 -1.35 1.38
C ARG A 25 -13.10 -0.70 2.20
N PHE A 26 -13.42 -0.26 3.42
CA PHE A 26 -12.46 0.34 4.34
C PHE A 26 -11.37 -0.65 4.75
N TRP A 27 -11.74 -1.84 5.22
CA TRP A 27 -10.76 -2.84 5.68
C TRP A 27 -9.79 -3.27 4.57
N ARG A 28 -10.26 -3.35 3.33
CA ARG A 28 -9.39 -3.63 2.19
C ARG A 28 -8.37 -2.52 1.94
N GLN A 29 -8.81 -1.25 1.95
CA GLN A 29 -7.92 -0.11 1.77
C GLN A 29 -6.87 -0.04 2.90
N VAL A 30 -7.29 -0.35 4.13
CA VAL A 30 -6.38 -0.49 5.27
C VAL A 30 -5.37 -1.61 5.05
N ALA A 31 -5.80 -2.80 4.60
CA ALA A 31 -4.88 -3.92 4.35
C ALA A 31 -3.84 -3.60 3.27
N ALA A 32 -4.24 -2.94 2.17
CA ALA A 32 -3.31 -2.52 1.13
C ALA A 32 -2.34 -1.44 1.63
N ALA A 33 -2.84 -0.43 2.35
CA ALA A 33 -2.01 0.61 2.93
C ALA A 33 -1.00 0.04 3.94
N LEU A 34 -1.42 -0.87 4.82
CA LEU A 34 -0.54 -1.53 5.78
C LEU A 34 0.55 -2.34 5.10
N GLY A 35 0.22 -3.08 4.03
CA GLY A 35 1.22 -3.81 3.24
C GLY A 35 2.30 -2.87 2.70
N VAL A 36 1.90 -1.74 2.11
CA VAL A 36 2.82 -0.72 1.59
C VAL A 36 3.65 -0.08 2.72
N VAL A 37 3.00 0.35 3.80
CA VAL A 37 3.66 0.96 4.96
C VAL A 37 4.72 0.02 5.54
N LEU A 38 4.37 -1.24 5.78
CA LEU A 38 5.27 -2.22 6.39
C LEU A 38 6.45 -2.58 5.47
N GLY A 39 6.21 -2.78 4.18
CA GLY A 39 7.28 -3.07 3.23
C GLY A 39 8.27 -1.91 3.07
N ILE A 40 7.76 -0.68 2.98
CA ILE A 40 8.59 0.50 2.87
C ILE A 40 9.30 0.79 4.19
N ALA A 41 8.64 0.61 5.33
CA ALA A 41 9.28 0.73 6.64
C ALA A 41 10.42 -0.25 6.80
N PHE A 42 10.22 -1.51 6.40
CA PHE A 42 11.28 -2.52 6.41
C PHE A 42 12.44 -2.14 5.47
N PHE A 43 12.14 -1.74 4.23
CA PHE A 43 13.14 -1.30 3.26
C PHE A 43 13.93 -0.09 3.75
N ALA A 44 13.24 0.96 4.24
CA ALA A 44 13.86 2.17 4.77
C ALA A 44 14.70 1.88 6.01
N SER A 45 14.24 0.98 6.89
CA SER A 45 14.99 0.56 8.08
C SER A 45 16.29 -0.16 7.70
N VAL A 46 16.23 -1.14 6.79
CA VAL A 46 17.42 -1.85 6.29
C VAL A 46 18.43 -0.89 5.66
N ARG A 47 17.95 0.03 4.80
CA ARG A 47 18.81 1.03 4.15
C ARG A 47 19.42 2.03 5.13
N THR A 48 18.67 2.46 6.14
CA THR A 48 19.17 3.37 7.19
C THR A 48 20.21 2.68 8.06
N SER A 49 19.99 1.41 8.42
CA SER A 49 20.95 0.63 9.21
C SER A 49 22.29 0.42 8.48
N GLN A 50 22.24 0.17 7.17
CA GLN A 50 23.42 0.09 6.29
C GLN A 50 24.13 1.44 6.18
N ALA A 51 23.40 2.53 5.91
CA ALA A 51 23.98 3.87 5.79
C ALA A 51 24.81 4.26 7.02
N LEU A 52 24.35 3.89 8.22
CA LEU A 52 25.03 4.16 9.48
C LEU A 52 26.16 3.18 9.82
N THR A 53 26.29 2.02 9.14
CA THR A 53 27.41 1.08 9.34
C THR A 53 28.59 1.33 8.40
N HIS A 54 28.37 1.93 7.22
CA HIS A 54 29.44 2.24 6.26
C HIS A 54 30.46 3.28 6.75
N LEU A 55 30.20 3.94 7.88
CA LEU A 55 31.15 4.84 8.56
C LEU A 55 32.18 4.08 9.42
N ALA A 56 32.02 2.77 9.61
CA ALA A 56 32.97 1.90 10.30
C ALA A 56 33.82 1.09 9.28
N PRO A 57 35.14 0.90 9.52
CA PRO A 57 35.99 0.08 8.66
C PRO A 57 35.46 -1.36 8.64
N SER A 58 35.04 -1.88 7.48
CA SER A 58 34.32 -3.16 7.38
C SER A 58 35.23 -4.32 6.95
N GLY A 59 35.09 -5.46 7.63
CA GLY A 59 35.70 -6.73 7.25
C GLY A 59 34.86 -7.50 6.21
N THR A 60 35.35 -8.64 5.73
CA THR A 60 34.63 -9.49 4.75
C THR A 60 33.31 -10.06 5.29
N ALA A 61 33.23 -10.30 6.61
CA ALA A 61 32.00 -10.74 7.27
C ALA A 61 30.87 -9.70 7.19
N ASP A 62 31.21 -8.40 7.03
CA ASP A 62 30.21 -7.35 7.01
C ASP A 62 29.43 -7.26 5.68
N ALA A 63 30.12 -7.59 4.59
CA ALA A 63 29.52 -7.61 3.26
C ALA A 63 28.51 -8.77 3.11
N GLU A 64 28.74 -9.90 3.77
CA GLU A 64 27.84 -11.06 3.69
C GLU A 64 26.49 -10.78 4.37
N TRP A 65 26.49 -10.17 5.57
CA TRP A 65 25.23 -9.87 6.27
C TRP A 65 24.41 -8.82 5.52
N ALA A 66 25.07 -7.80 4.95
CA ALA A 66 24.41 -6.76 4.18
C ALA A 66 23.72 -7.33 2.93
N THR A 67 24.37 -8.29 2.27
CA THR A 67 23.82 -8.99 1.11
C THR A 67 22.55 -9.76 1.49
N ARG A 68 22.56 -10.50 2.61
CA ARG A 68 21.39 -11.25 3.10
C ARG A 68 20.19 -10.33 3.38
N LEU A 69 20.41 -9.19 4.05
CA LEU A 69 19.34 -8.22 4.32
C LEU A 69 18.79 -7.58 3.05
N ASN A 70 19.65 -7.32 2.04
CA ASN A 70 19.19 -6.79 0.75
C ASN A 70 18.22 -7.74 0.06
N TRP A 71 18.52 -9.05 0.05
CA TRP A 71 17.61 -10.06 -0.49
C TRP A 71 16.28 -10.12 0.26
N LEU A 72 16.31 -10.09 1.59
CA LEU A 72 15.07 -10.04 2.39
C LEU A 72 14.25 -8.78 2.11
N SER A 73 14.91 -7.62 1.95
CA SER A 73 14.23 -6.36 1.60
C SER A 73 13.58 -6.43 0.22
N ALA A 74 14.23 -7.05 -0.76
CA ALA A 74 13.68 -7.26 -2.09
C ALA A 74 12.44 -8.16 -2.05
N LEU A 75 12.49 -9.26 -1.29
CA LEU A 75 11.35 -10.17 -1.12
C LEU A 75 10.16 -9.46 -0.47
N SER A 76 10.39 -8.60 0.52
CA SER A 76 9.34 -7.80 1.15
C SER A 76 8.64 -6.89 0.13
N LEU A 77 9.38 -6.19 -0.72
CA LEU A 77 8.81 -5.33 -1.77
C LEU A 77 7.96 -6.13 -2.77
N VAL A 78 8.39 -7.34 -3.13
CA VAL A 78 7.59 -8.23 -4.00
C VAL A 78 6.28 -8.62 -3.34
N MET A 79 6.29 -8.97 -2.05
CA MET A 79 5.05 -9.28 -1.31
C MET A 79 4.09 -8.08 -1.26
N CYS A 80 4.62 -6.87 -1.10
CA CYS A 80 3.82 -5.64 -1.17
C CYS A 80 3.18 -5.47 -2.54
N LEU A 81 3.95 -5.64 -3.63
CA LEU A 81 3.46 -5.53 -5.00
C LEU A 81 2.25 -6.46 -5.25
N VAL A 82 2.38 -7.72 -4.83
CA VAL A 82 1.32 -8.73 -4.99
C VAL A 82 0.09 -8.38 -4.15
N GLY A 83 0.30 -7.97 -2.88
CA GLY A 83 -0.80 -7.57 -1.99
C GLY A 83 -1.61 -6.38 -2.52
N ILE A 84 -0.92 -5.36 -3.05
CA ILE A 84 -1.56 -4.18 -3.66
C ILE A 84 -2.35 -4.59 -4.89
N SER A 85 -1.74 -5.39 -5.78
CA SER A 85 -2.37 -5.85 -7.02
C SER A 85 -3.66 -6.61 -6.72
N ASN A 86 -3.62 -7.55 -5.78
CA ASN A 86 -4.79 -8.33 -5.39
C ASN A 86 -5.90 -7.47 -4.77
N SER A 87 -5.52 -6.52 -3.91
CA SER A 87 -6.48 -5.57 -3.32
C SER A 87 -7.15 -4.69 -4.38
N MET A 88 -6.38 -4.17 -5.34
CA MET A 88 -6.92 -3.36 -6.42
C MET A 88 -7.82 -4.16 -7.35
N LEU A 89 -7.47 -5.40 -7.68
CA LEU A 89 -8.33 -6.30 -8.45
C LEU A 89 -9.70 -6.47 -7.78
N MET A 90 -9.73 -6.68 -6.46
CA MET A 90 -10.98 -6.73 -5.70
C MET A 90 -11.73 -5.39 -5.74
N SER A 91 -11.02 -4.24 -5.74
CA SER A 91 -11.68 -2.94 -5.87
C SER A 91 -12.31 -2.73 -7.27
N VAL A 92 -11.80 -3.38 -8.30
CA VAL A 92 -12.36 -3.32 -9.66
C VAL A 92 -13.70 -4.04 -9.72
N THR A 93 -13.80 -5.22 -9.10
CA THR A 93 -15.04 -6.01 -9.09
C THR A 93 -16.13 -5.35 -8.26
N GLU A 94 -15.79 -4.69 -7.15
CA GLU A 94 -16.77 -3.95 -6.35
C GLU A 94 -17.33 -2.72 -7.06
N ARG A 95 -16.51 -2.02 -7.86
CA ARG A 95 -16.93 -0.83 -8.62
C ARG A 95 -17.42 -1.17 -10.02
N TYR A 96 -17.68 -2.44 -10.31
CA TYR A 96 -18.01 -2.92 -11.65
C TYR A 96 -19.22 -2.19 -12.25
N ARG A 97 -20.30 -2.03 -11.47
CA ARG A 97 -21.51 -1.31 -11.90
C ARG A 97 -21.28 0.18 -12.10
N GLU A 98 -20.49 0.82 -11.22
CA GLU A 98 -20.14 2.25 -11.32
C GLU A 98 -19.31 2.55 -12.58
N ILE A 99 -18.36 1.67 -12.91
CA ILE A 99 -17.55 1.80 -14.13
C ILE A 99 -18.42 1.56 -15.37
N GLY A 100 -19.34 0.60 -15.30
CA GLY A 100 -20.32 0.34 -16.36
C GLY A 100 -21.18 1.54 -16.68
N THR A 101 -21.74 2.21 -15.66
CA THR A 101 -22.56 3.41 -15.86
C THR A 101 -21.76 4.58 -16.42
N LEU A 102 -20.52 4.79 -15.96
CA LEU A 102 -19.60 5.79 -16.53
C LEU A 102 -19.32 5.54 -18.01
N LYS A 103 -19.05 4.30 -18.42
CA LYS A 103 -18.81 3.96 -19.82
C LYS A 103 -20.06 4.12 -20.70
N CYS A 104 -21.25 3.85 -20.17
CA CYS A 104 -22.51 4.12 -20.87
C CYS A 104 -22.77 5.62 -21.11
N LEU A 105 -22.26 6.48 -20.22
CA LEU A 105 -22.27 7.94 -20.38
C LEU A 105 -21.18 8.46 -21.34
N GLY A 106 -20.39 7.57 -21.94
CA GLY A 106 -19.34 7.94 -22.90
C GLY A 106 -17.95 8.12 -22.30
N ALA A 107 -17.71 7.70 -21.05
CA ALA A 107 -16.36 7.74 -20.47
C ALA A 107 -15.38 6.84 -21.25
N SER A 108 -14.21 7.38 -21.57
CA SER A 108 -13.15 6.63 -22.25
C SER A 108 -12.44 5.63 -21.33
N ASP A 109 -11.92 4.55 -21.89
CA ASP A 109 -11.09 3.58 -21.15
C ASP A 109 -9.89 4.24 -20.45
N ARG A 110 -9.32 5.28 -21.08
CA ARG A 110 -8.21 6.07 -20.52
C ARG A 110 -8.63 6.83 -19.27
N PHE A 111 -9.85 7.35 -19.22
CA PHE A 111 -10.38 8.03 -18.04
C PHE A 111 -10.50 7.07 -16.87
N VAL A 112 -10.98 5.84 -17.11
CA VAL A 112 -11.05 4.80 -16.08
C VAL A 112 -9.64 4.49 -15.54
N VAL A 113 -8.67 4.24 -16.43
CA VAL A 113 -7.26 4.01 -16.00
C VAL A 113 -6.74 5.19 -15.17
N PHE A 114 -7.02 6.43 -15.58
CA PHE A 114 -6.55 7.63 -14.88
C PHE A 114 -7.10 7.73 -13.45
N VAL A 115 -8.36 7.38 -13.24
CA VAL A 115 -8.97 7.35 -11.89
C VAL A 115 -8.26 6.33 -10.99
N PHE A 116 -8.02 5.11 -11.49
CA PHE A 116 -7.30 4.08 -10.73
C PHE A 116 -5.84 4.46 -10.47
N PHE A 117 -5.18 5.10 -11.44
CA PHE A 117 -3.83 5.61 -11.29
C PHE A 117 -3.76 6.69 -10.20
N LEU A 118 -4.72 7.62 -10.17
CA LEU A 118 -4.78 8.67 -9.15
C LEU A 118 -5.01 8.07 -7.76
N GLU A 119 -5.90 7.07 -7.64
CA GLU A 119 -6.10 6.34 -6.39
C GLU A 119 -4.81 5.64 -5.92
N ALA A 120 -4.11 4.97 -6.83
CA ALA A 120 -2.82 4.33 -6.54
C ALA A 120 -1.76 5.35 -6.11
N LEU A 121 -1.72 6.52 -6.74
CA LEU A 121 -0.77 7.57 -6.43
C LEU A 121 -1.02 8.17 -5.04
N VAL A 122 -2.27 8.48 -4.71
CA VAL A 122 -2.63 8.99 -3.37
C VAL A 122 -2.30 7.96 -2.29
N LEU A 123 -2.70 6.71 -2.50
CA LEU A 123 -2.41 5.63 -1.57
C LEU A 123 -0.89 5.41 -1.42
N GLY A 124 -0.16 5.42 -2.54
CA GLY A 124 1.28 5.27 -2.57
C GLY A 124 2.01 6.39 -1.82
N VAL A 125 1.66 7.64 -2.08
CA VAL A 125 2.31 8.79 -1.41
C VAL A 125 2.07 8.74 0.10
N LEU A 126 0.83 8.54 0.54
CA LEU A 126 0.49 8.52 1.96
C LEU A 126 1.14 7.34 2.68
N ALA A 127 1.03 6.13 2.12
CA ALA A 127 1.60 4.93 2.73
C ALA A 127 3.14 4.95 2.70
N SER A 128 3.76 5.46 1.63
CA SER A 128 5.23 5.58 1.55
C SER A 128 5.78 6.62 2.51
N LEU A 129 5.08 7.74 2.70
CA LEU A 129 5.46 8.75 3.67
C LEU A 129 5.46 8.16 5.09
N VAL A 130 4.35 7.53 5.49
CA VAL A 130 4.22 6.90 6.80
C VAL A 130 5.23 5.76 6.98
N GLY A 131 5.37 4.89 5.98
CA GLY A 131 6.33 3.79 5.99
C GLY A 131 7.77 4.28 6.14
N THR A 132 8.14 5.32 5.41
CA THR A 132 9.50 5.91 5.48
C THR A 132 9.79 6.48 6.87
N ILE A 133 8.86 7.25 7.44
CA ILE A 133 9.00 7.82 8.78
C ILE A 133 9.15 6.69 9.83
N LEU A 134 8.31 5.66 9.74
CA LEU A 134 8.38 4.52 10.65
C LEU A 134 9.69 3.73 10.49
N GLY A 135 10.13 3.47 9.25
CA GLY A 135 11.35 2.71 8.98
C GLY A 135 12.61 3.40 9.49
N ILE A 136 12.74 4.71 9.26
CA ILE A 136 13.83 5.52 9.81
C ILE A 136 13.75 5.56 11.33
N GLY A 137 12.56 5.78 11.90
CA GLY A 137 12.34 5.80 13.34
C GLY A 137 12.72 4.49 14.03
N VAL A 138 12.37 3.34 13.44
CA VAL A 138 12.74 2.01 13.93
C VAL A 138 14.26 1.80 13.87
N ALA A 139 14.91 2.20 12.77
CA ALA A 139 16.36 2.04 12.63
C ALA A 139 17.14 2.88 13.67
N ILE A 140 16.72 4.12 13.89
CA ILE A 140 17.32 5.00 14.91
C ILE A 140 17.03 4.45 16.31
N GLY A 141 15.78 4.05 16.59
CA GLY A 141 15.39 3.48 17.88
C GLY A 141 16.17 2.20 18.23
N ALA A 142 16.39 1.32 17.26
CA ALA A 142 17.18 0.10 17.45
C ALA A 142 18.64 0.41 17.84
N ARG A 143 19.24 1.48 17.28
CA ARG A 143 20.60 1.90 17.64
C ARG A 143 20.70 2.61 18.98
N ALA A 144 19.68 3.38 19.35
CA ALA A 144 19.60 4.01 20.67
C ALA A 144 19.61 2.97 21.80
N ILE A 145 19.02 1.79 21.58
CA ILE A 145 19.03 0.68 22.54
C ILE A 145 20.40 -0.03 22.60
N SER A 146 21.20 0.06 21.54
CA SER A 146 22.49 -0.65 21.39
C SER A 146 23.69 0.20 21.84
N ASP A 147 23.48 1.27 22.61
CA ASP A 147 24.50 2.27 23.06
C ASP A 147 25.40 2.83 21.95
N SER A 148 24.95 2.72 20.70
CA SER A 148 25.67 3.10 19.49
C SER A 148 25.00 4.35 18.91
N VAL A 149 24.92 5.41 19.72
CA VAL A 149 24.26 6.67 19.32
C VAL A 149 25.12 7.35 18.24
N PRO A 150 24.66 7.40 16.98
CA PRO A 150 25.43 8.06 15.94
C PRO A 150 25.34 9.58 16.09
N ASP A 151 26.34 10.30 15.59
CA ASP A 151 26.34 11.76 15.59
C ASP A 151 25.12 12.31 14.83
N ALA A 152 24.45 13.30 15.43
CA ALA A 152 23.25 13.93 14.90
C ALA A 152 23.33 14.36 13.41
N PRO A 153 24.42 14.98 12.91
CA PRO A 153 24.52 15.38 11.51
C PRO A 153 24.53 14.19 10.52
N ASP A 154 25.18 13.08 10.86
CA ASP A 154 25.24 11.90 10.00
C ASP A 154 23.89 11.18 9.91
N VAL A 155 23.15 11.15 11.01
CA VAL A 155 21.78 10.60 11.05
C VAL A 155 20.85 11.40 10.14
N ILE A 156 20.91 12.72 10.19
CA ILE A 156 20.05 13.60 9.38
C ILE A 156 20.34 13.43 7.89
N LEU A 157 21.62 13.39 7.52
CA LEU A 157 22.01 13.21 6.12
C LEU A 157 21.61 11.82 5.58
N ALA A 158 21.81 10.78 6.37
CA ALA A 158 21.36 9.43 6.04
C ALA A 158 19.83 9.36 5.91
N ALA A 159 19.09 9.96 6.85
CA ALA A 159 17.63 9.99 6.85
C ALA A 159 17.06 10.73 5.63
N LEU A 160 17.63 11.86 5.22
CA LEU A 160 17.20 12.59 4.02
C LEU A 160 17.43 11.77 2.74
N ARG A 161 18.61 11.15 2.60
CA ARG A 161 18.96 10.34 1.43
C ARG A 161 18.10 9.09 1.33
N VAL A 162 18.00 8.33 2.42
CA VAL A 162 17.19 7.11 2.46
C VAL A 162 15.71 7.44 2.35
N GLY A 163 15.26 8.55 2.94
CA GLY A 163 13.88 9.01 2.89
C GLY A 163 13.41 9.29 1.47
N GLY A 164 14.20 10.04 0.69
CA GLY A 164 13.88 10.31 -0.71
C GLY A 164 13.81 9.04 -1.57
N ILE A 165 14.78 8.13 -1.40
CA ILE A 165 14.80 6.87 -2.15
C ILE A 165 13.61 5.97 -1.77
N SER A 166 13.31 5.85 -0.47
CA SER A 166 12.23 4.99 0.03
C SER A 166 10.86 5.48 -0.41
N MET A 167 10.66 6.80 -0.42
CA MET A 167 9.43 7.41 -0.91
C MET A 167 9.26 7.20 -2.42
N LEU A 168 10.32 7.37 -3.22
CA LEU A 168 10.29 7.12 -4.66
C LEU A 168 10.02 5.64 -4.96
N VAL A 169 10.71 4.73 -4.29
CA VAL A 169 10.51 3.28 -4.45
C VAL A 169 9.08 2.90 -4.09
N GLY A 170 8.54 3.42 -2.99
CA GLY A 170 7.19 3.14 -2.54
C GLY A 170 6.11 3.59 -3.52
N VAL A 171 6.19 4.83 -3.99
CA VAL A 171 5.25 5.38 -4.98
C VAL A 171 5.37 4.65 -6.31
N ALA A 172 6.59 4.37 -6.77
CA ALA A 172 6.82 3.61 -7.99
C ALA A 172 6.23 2.20 -7.88
N LEU A 173 6.44 1.52 -6.76
CA LEU A 173 5.93 0.17 -6.51
C LEU A 173 4.40 0.13 -6.54
N THR A 174 3.74 1.10 -5.90
CA THR A 174 2.28 1.18 -5.87
C THR A 174 1.68 1.49 -7.23
N VAL A 175 2.35 2.34 -8.01
CA VAL A 175 1.94 2.64 -9.39
C VAL A 175 2.14 1.41 -10.27
N VAL A 176 3.28 0.72 -10.18
CA VAL A 176 3.53 -0.49 -10.98
C VAL A 176 2.53 -1.60 -10.62
N ALA A 177 2.22 -1.78 -9.32
CA ALA A 177 1.21 -2.73 -8.87
C ALA A 177 -0.19 -2.42 -9.41
N SER A 178 -0.51 -1.15 -9.64
CA SER A 178 -1.84 -0.72 -10.08
C SER A 178 -2.06 -0.84 -11.59
N VAL A 179 -1.00 -1.01 -12.39
CA VAL A 179 -1.10 -1.08 -13.85
C VAL A 179 -2.00 -2.25 -14.28
N LEU A 180 -1.72 -3.47 -13.79
CA LEU A 180 -2.49 -4.66 -14.14
C LEU A 180 -4.00 -4.52 -13.83
N PRO A 181 -4.41 -4.18 -12.59
CA PRO A 181 -5.82 -4.01 -12.27
C PRO A 181 -6.46 -2.82 -13.00
N ALA A 182 -5.75 -1.70 -13.20
CA ALA A 182 -6.28 -0.55 -13.93
C ALA A 182 -6.59 -0.90 -15.40
N MET A 183 -5.70 -1.67 -16.04
CA MET A 183 -5.92 -2.17 -17.40
C MET A 183 -7.10 -3.13 -17.48
N GLN A 184 -7.26 -4.02 -16.49
CA GLN A 184 -8.42 -4.91 -16.42
C GLN A 184 -9.71 -4.10 -16.27
N ALA A 185 -9.73 -3.10 -15.38
CA ALA A 185 -10.90 -2.25 -15.15
C ALA A 185 -11.36 -1.50 -16.41
N ALA A 186 -10.40 -0.97 -17.17
CA ALA A 186 -10.68 -0.25 -18.40
C ALA A 186 -11.29 -1.14 -19.49
N ARG A 187 -10.84 -2.39 -19.58
CA ARG A 187 -11.30 -3.37 -20.59
C ARG A 187 -12.66 -4.01 -20.27
N MET A 188 -13.30 -3.64 -19.17
CA MET A 188 -14.58 -4.24 -18.79
C MET A 188 -15.71 -3.76 -19.73
N PRO A 189 -16.52 -4.68 -20.31
CA PRO A 189 -17.59 -4.33 -21.23
C PRO A 189 -18.81 -3.78 -20.49
N ALA A 190 -19.27 -2.59 -20.88
CA ALA A 190 -20.39 -1.90 -20.24
C ALA A 190 -21.71 -2.71 -20.29
N ALA A 191 -21.95 -3.42 -21.40
CA ALA A 191 -23.13 -4.28 -21.55
C ALA A 191 -23.15 -5.44 -20.54
N ALA A 192 -21.99 -5.99 -20.18
CA ALA A 192 -21.92 -7.04 -19.16
C ALA A 192 -22.16 -6.46 -17.76
N ALA A 193 -21.71 -5.23 -17.48
CA ALA A 193 -21.91 -4.56 -16.20
C ALA A 193 -23.38 -4.30 -15.85
N LEU A 194 -24.21 -3.99 -16.84
CA LEU A 194 -25.66 -3.82 -16.64
C LEU A 194 -26.43 -5.14 -16.62
N ARG A 195 -25.86 -6.20 -17.18
CA ARG A 195 -26.46 -7.55 -17.19
C ARG A 195 -26.14 -8.36 -15.92
N VAL A 196 -25.33 -7.83 -15.00
CA VAL A 196 -25.11 -8.46 -13.67
C VAL A 196 -26.35 -8.24 -12.80
N GLU A 197 -27.48 -8.84 -13.22
CA GLU A 197 -28.68 -9.12 -12.43
C GLU A 197 -29.35 -10.37 -13.02
N VAL A 198 -28.97 -11.55 -12.50
CA VAL A 198 -29.87 -12.56 -11.87
C VAL A 198 -29.06 -13.25 -10.78
#